data_AF-A0A940WPG4-F1
#
_entry.id   AF-A0A940WPG4-F1
#
_cell.length_a   1.000
_cell.length_b   1.000
_cell.length_c   1.000
_cell.angle_alpha   90.00
_cell.angle_beta   90.00
_cell.angle_gamma   90.00
#
_symmetry.space_group_name_H-M   'P 1'
#
loop_
_entity.id
_entity.type
_entity.pdbx_description
1 polymer ?
#
loop_
_entity_poly.entity_id
_entity_poly.type
_entity_poly.pdbx_seq_one_letter_code
_entity_poly.pdbx_strand_id
1 'polypeptide(L)'
;MSIGYGWGANEPGGNTQYANRGLYNYQPRYTTATTANNNQLVGNYVHDVMQQMTDGGCIYTLSWNPGAVISDNYCLRTNGYFGVYFDEGSKYYTVRNNVLSSTGTWLTANYWGGENMGNFTVTGNWSSNGSTNVTNGDRGNVVSGNVTVSNGQWPSGAQSVMAAAGPQGGSSSPSPPPSGGTNAIKGVGSGRCLDVTGASQTNGAQAQIYDCNGAANQQWTSTSASELRVYGNKCLDVNGGSTANGATVIIWDCNGQNNQKWRFNSDGTLTAVGANKCLDVPNNATANGTKLAIWDCNGGSNQRWTRT
;
A
#
# COMPACT_ATOMS: atom_id res chain seq x y z
N MET A 1 7.70 -3.65 14.00
CA MET A 1 8.36 -2.84 12.94
C MET A 1 8.34 -1.39 13.39
N SER A 2 9.43 -0.65 13.26
CA SER A 2 9.54 0.72 13.80
C SER A 2 9.89 1.73 12.72
N ILE A 3 9.21 2.89 12.69
CA ILE A 3 9.48 3.98 11.73
C ILE A 3 9.51 5.33 12.44
N GLY A 4 10.62 6.04 12.26
CA GLY A 4 10.87 7.34 12.86
C GLY A 4 11.98 7.28 13.90
N TYR A 5 12.32 8.44 14.46
CA TYR A 5 13.37 8.57 15.45
C TYR A 5 13.13 9.78 16.37
N GLY A 6 13.64 9.67 17.59
CA GLY A 6 13.84 10.82 18.47
C GLY A 6 12.59 11.35 19.16
N TRP A 7 11.46 10.64 19.10
CA TRP A 7 10.23 10.97 19.83
C TRP A 7 9.71 12.41 19.58
N GLY A 8 9.87 12.88 18.35
CA GLY A 8 9.55 14.26 17.95
C GLY A 8 10.55 15.33 18.41
N ALA A 9 11.66 14.96 19.06
CA ALA A 9 12.64 15.92 19.57
C ALA A 9 13.30 16.74 18.46
N ASN A 10 13.46 16.13 17.28
CA ASN A 10 14.16 16.72 16.14
C ASN A 10 13.21 17.39 15.14
N GLU A 11 11.91 17.45 15.42
CA GLU A 11 10.91 18.02 14.51
C GLU A 11 10.82 19.54 14.64
N PRO A 12 10.16 20.25 13.69
CA PRO A 12 9.95 21.69 13.79
C PRO A 12 9.25 22.07 15.10
N GLY A 13 9.94 22.86 15.92
CA GLY A 13 9.47 23.24 17.25
C GLY A 13 9.67 22.17 18.32
N GLY A 14 10.20 21.00 18.01
CA GLY A 14 10.53 19.94 18.97
C GLY A 14 9.34 19.39 19.76
N ASN A 15 9.63 18.46 20.67
CA ASN A 15 8.65 17.92 21.60
C ASN A 15 8.62 18.78 22.88
N THR A 16 7.45 19.34 23.22
CA THR A 16 7.28 20.22 24.38
C THR A 16 7.56 19.52 25.71
N GLN A 17 7.29 18.21 25.83
CA GLN A 17 7.61 17.48 27.06
C GLN A 17 9.11 17.41 27.29
N TYR A 18 9.89 17.12 26.25
CA TYR A 18 11.35 17.11 26.38
C TYR A 18 11.94 18.51 26.57
N ALA A 19 11.28 19.56 26.07
CA ALA A 19 11.63 20.93 26.41
C ALA A 19 11.52 21.18 27.92
N ASN A 20 10.40 20.77 28.54
CA ASN A 20 10.17 20.92 29.98
C ASN A 20 11.16 20.09 30.82
N ARG A 21 11.67 18.98 30.27
CA ARG A 21 12.69 18.13 30.91
C ARG A 21 14.13 18.58 30.64
N GLY A 22 14.32 19.70 29.93
CA GLY A 22 15.62 20.31 29.68
C GLY A 22 16.44 19.69 28.56
N LEU A 23 15.84 18.86 27.68
CA LEU A 23 16.57 18.21 26.58
C LEU A 23 17.28 19.23 25.68
N TYR A 24 16.60 20.33 25.36
CA TYR A 24 17.14 21.38 24.49
C TYR A 24 18.20 22.29 25.13
N ASN A 25 18.56 22.04 26.40
CA ASN A 25 19.76 22.64 26.98
C ASN A 25 21.04 22.00 26.42
N TYR A 26 20.93 20.80 25.82
CA TYR A 26 22.05 19.99 25.35
C TYR A 26 22.01 19.70 23.85
N GLN A 27 20.93 20.06 23.17
CA GLN A 27 20.80 19.93 21.71
C GLN A 27 19.93 21.04 21.11
N PRO A 28 20.11 21.37 19.81
CA PRO A 28 19.30 22.39 19.16
C PRO A 28 17.81 22.04 19.15
N ARG A 29 16.98 23.08 19.27
CA ARG A 29 15.54 22.99 18.96
C ARG A 29 15.30 23.58 17.58
N TYR A 30 15.13 22.71 16.59
CA TYR A 30 15.02 23.11 15.19
C TYR A 30 13.69 23.80 14.90
N THR A 31 13.72 24.92 14.20
CA THR A 31 12.52 25.55 13.60
C THR A 31 12.29 25.07 12.16
N THR A 32 13.34 24.57 11.50
CA THR A 32 13.34 24.07 10.13
C THR A 32 14.11 22.76 10.06
N ALA A 33 13.51 21.67 10.54
CA ALA A 33 14.14 20.36 10.56
C ALA A 33 14.00 19.61 9.23
N THR A 34 14.91 18.67 8.97
CA THR A 34 14.71 17.65 7.94
C THR A 34 13.83 16.55 8.52
N THR A 35 12.53 16.66 8.27
CA THR A 35 11.53 15.69 8.71
C THR A 35 11.50 14.48 7.77
N ALA A 36 11.45 13.27 8.34
CA ALA A 36 11.22 12.05 7.58
C ALA A 36 9.91 12.19 6.79
N ASN A 37 9.82 11.70 5.55
CA ASN A 37 8.61 11.83 4.75
C ASN A 37 8.46 10.66 3.77
N ASN A 38 7.24 10.43 3.32
CA ASN A 38 6.89 9.47 2.27
C ASN A 38 7.32 8.02 2.53
N ASN A 39 7.51 7.66 3.80
CA ASN A 39 7.86 6.28 4.18
C ASN A 39 6.67 5.35 3.98
N GLN A 40 6.91 4.18 3.39
CA GLN A 40 5.85 3.20 3.09
C GLN A 40 6.13 1.88 3.79
N LEU A 41 5.16 1.42 4.58
CA LEU A 41 5.14 0.12 5.24
C LEU A 41 3.96 -0.69 4.69
N VAL A 42 4.22 -1.51 3.68
CA VAL A 42 3.17 -2.12 2.87
C VAL A 42 3.35 -3.63 2.74
N GLY A 43 2.27 -4.40 2.90
CA GLY A 43 2.24 -5.83 2.55
C GLY A 43 2.97 -6.75 3.52
N ASN A 44 3.22 -6.34 4.76
CA ASN A 44 4.00 -7.13 5.71
C ASN A 44 3.11 -8.08 6.51
N TYR A 45 3.59 -9.29 6.74
CA TYR A 45 3.05 -10.17 7.77
C TYR A 45 3.95 -10.09 9.00
N VAL A 46 3.39 -9.61 10.10
CA VAL A 46 4.11 -9.46 11.36
C VAL A 46 3.37 -10.23 12.42
N HIS A 47 4.04 -11.20 13.02
CA HIS A 47 3.40 -12.09 13.96
C HIS A 47 4.29 -12.46 15.15
N ASP A 48 3.64 -12.85 16.24
CA ASP A 48 4.29 -13.32 17.46
C ASP A 48 5.34 -12.33 17.99
N VAL A 49 4.96 -11.05 17.94
CA VAL A 49 5.78 -9.93 18.43
C VAL A 49 5.32 -9.50 19.82
N MET A 50 6.08 -8.61 20.44
CA MET A 50 5.82 -8.12 21.82
C MET A 50 5.81 -9.25 22.87
N GLN A 51 6.64 -10.27 22.68
CA GLN A 51 6.76 -11.40 23.62
C GLN A 51 7.48 -11.02 24.92
N GLN A 52 8.32 -9.99 24.88
CA GLN A 52 9.16 -9.55 26.00
C GLN A 52 9.11 -8.04 26.25
N MET A 53 8.89 -7.22 25.21
CA MET A 53 8.73 -5.78 25.36
C MET A 53 7.26 -5.43 25.57
N THR A 54 6.99 -4.39 26.36
CA THR A 54 5.63 -3.90 26.67
C THR A 54 5.31 -2.56 26.03
N ASP A 55 6.36 -1.80 25.68
CA ASP A 55 6.27 -0.47 25.09
C ASP A 55 6.54 -0.57 23.59
N GLY A 56 5.47 -0.73 22.83
CA GLY A 56 5.52 -0.89 21.38
C GLY A 56 4.38 -1.73 20.83
N GLY A 57 4.44 -2.01 19.54
CA GLY A 57 3.44 -2.82 18.88
C GLY A 57 3.98 -3.53 17.65
N CYS A 58 3.05 -4.17 16.96
CA CYS A 58 3.30 -4.74 15.64
C CYS A 58 3.96 -3.73 14.69
N ILE A 59 3.42 -2.53 14.70
CA ILE A 59 3.92 -1.37 14.00
C ILE A 59 4.03 -0.26 15.04
N TYR A 60 5.19 0.38 15.09
CA TYR A 60 5.52 1.41 16.06
C TYR A 60 6.10 2.62 15.33
N THR A 61 5.68 3.83 15.71
CA THR A 61 6.16 5.07 15.09
C THR A 61 6.50 6.12 16.14
N LEU A 62 7.38 7.07 15.83
CA LEU A 62 7.90 8.01 16.84
C LEU A 62 8.45 9.33 16.26
N SER A 63 7.95 9.78 15.11
CA SER A 63 8.38 11.05 14.48
C SER A 63 7.31 11.63 13.55
N TRP A 64 7.50 12.85 13.07
CA TRP A 64 6.67 13.34 11.97
C TRP A 64 7.03 12.57 10.71
N ASN A 65 6.01 12.27 9.91
CA ASN A 65 6.22 11.57 8.65
C ASN A 65 5.19 11.97 7.59
N PRO A 66 5.24 13.21 7.05
CA PRO A 66 4.31 13.65 6.02
C PRO A 66 4.30 12.69 4.82
N GLY A 67 3.12 12.28 4.40
CA GLY A 67 2.94 11.34 3.29
C GLY A 67 3.25 9.88 3.64
N ALA A 68 3.48 9.55 4.90
CA ALA A 68 3.71 8.17 5.30
C ALA A 68 2.46 7.30 5.14
N VAL A 69 2.66 6.07 4.66
CA VAL A 69 1.58 5.10 4.44
C VAL A 69 1.93 3.79 5.12
N ILE A 70 1.02 3.31 5.96
CA ILE A 70 1.00 1.98 6.56
C ILE A 70 -0.22 1.28 5.97
N SER A 71 -0.01 0.37 5.00
CA SER A 71 -1.14 -0.28 4.35
C SER A 71 -0.98 -1.75 4.03
N ASP A 72 -2.10 -2.45 3.94
CA ASP A 72 -2.14 -3.83 3.45
C ASP A 72 -1.24 -4.78 4.27
N ASN A 73 -0.99 -4.46 5.54
CA ASN A 73 -0.22 -5.31 6.47
C ASN A 73 -1.16 -6.23 7.23
N TYR A 74 -0.68 -7.43 7.56
CA TYR A 74 -1.32 -8.35 8.47
C TYR A 74 -0.52 -8.47 9.76
N CYS A 75 -1.08 -7.96 10.84
CA CYS A 75 -0.57 -8.15 12.18
C CYS A 75 -1.30 -9.28 12.90
N LEU A 76 -0.55 -10.20 13.49
CA LEU A 76 -1.11 -11.36 14.19
C LEU A 76 -0.42 -11.65 15.52
N ARG A 77 -1.18 -11.67 16.62
CA ARG A 77 -0.69 -12.05 17.96
C ARG A 77 0.41 -11.13 18.48
N THR A 78 0.01 -10.10 19.22
CA THR A 78 0.91 -9.16 19.90
C THR A 78 0.99 -9.42 21.40
N ASN A 79 0.68 -10.63 21.86
CA ASN A 79 0.69 -11.00 23.28
C ASN A 79 -0.10 -10.03 24.19
N GLY A 80 -1.25 -9.54 23.70
CA GLY A 80 -2.09 -8.58 24.42
C GLY A 80 -1.61 -7.12 24.37
N TYR A 81 -0.50 -6.83 23.69
CA TYR A 81 -0.03 -5.46 23.42
C TYR A 81 -0.59 -4.90 22.11
N PHE A 82 0.01 -3.86 21.57
CA PHE A 82 -0.60 -3.00 20.57
C PHE A 82 -0.42 -3.48 19.13
N GLY A 83 -1.42 -3.22 18.29
CA GLY A 83 -1.36 -3.42 16.85
C GLY A 83 -0.51 -2.35 16.18
N VAL A 84 -1.12 -1.20 15.88
CA VAL A 84 -0.39 0.01 15.47
C VAL A 84 -0.25 0.93 16.69
N TYR A 85 0.98 1.30 17.01
CA TYR A 85 1.37 2.13 18.14
C TYR A 85 1.98 3.42 17.62
N PHE A 86 1.26 4.53 17.76
CA PHE A 86 1.80 5.87 17.55
C PHE A 86 2.43 6.38 18.85
N ASP A 87 3.76 6.36 18.95
CA ASP A 87 4.47 6.87 20.12
C ASP A 87 4.80 8.34 20.01
N GLU A 88 5.38 8.92 21.08
CA GLU A 88 5.58 10.36 21.18
C GLU A 88 6.23 10.94 19.93
N GLY A 89 5.66 12.04 19.43
CA GLY A 89 6.11 12.69 18.21
C GLY A 89 5.55 12.09 16.91
N SER A 90 4.75 11.03 16.92
CA SER A 90 4.10 10.52 15.71
C SER A 90 3.12 11.53 15.09
N LYS A 91 3.28 11.85 13.80
CA LYS A 91 2.36 12.76 13.07
C LYS A 91 2.32 12.48 11.56
N TYR A 92 1.15 12.70 10.93
CA TYR A 92 0.93 12.62 9.48
C TYR A 92 0.99 11.21 8.84
N TYR A 93 0.65 10.18 9.61
CA TYR A 93 0.57 8.82 9.09
C TYR A 93 -0.81 8.50 8.51
N THR A 94 -0.83 7.89 7.32
CA THR A 94 -2.02 7.24 6.77
C THR A 94 -1.96 5.74 7.05
N VAL A 95 -2.94 5.21 7.80
CA VAL A 95 -3.09 3.79 8.14
C VAL A 95 -4.33 3.26 7.45
N ARG A 96 -4.17 2.42 6.42
CA ARG A 96 -5.31 1.90 5.66
C ARG A 96 -5.21 0.44 5.25
N ASN A 97 -6.35 -0.24 5.13
CA ASN A 97 -6.43 -1.62 4.63
C ASN A 97 -5.55 -2.63 5.40
N ASN A 98 -5.29 -2.42 6.69
CA ASN A 98 -4.52 -3.38 7.49
C ASN A 98 -5.45 -4.36 8.20
N VAL A 99 -4.96 -5.56 8.49
CA VAL A 99 -5.65 -6.56 9.32
C VAL A 99 -4.91 -6.72 10.64
N LEU A 100 -5.59 -6.47 11.76
CA LEU A 100 -5.04 -6.54 13.12
C LEU A 100 -5.78 -7.64 13.90
N SER A 101 -5.20 -8.83 13.92
CA SER A 101 -5.80 -10.02 14.53
C SER A 101 -5.09 -10.42 15.82
N SER A 102 -5.87 -10.77 16.84
CA SER A 102 -5.36 -11.21 18.15
C SER A 102 -4.37 -10.22 18.77
N THR A 103 -4.69 -8.92 18.66
CA THR A 103 -3.98 -7.84 19.33
C THR A 103 -4.73 -7.42 20.58
N GLY A 104 -4.07 -6.74 21.52
CA GLY A 104 -4.74 -6.09 22.64
C GLY A 104 -5.54 -4.89 22.17
N THR A 105 -4.89 -3.73 22.09
CA THR A 105 -5.45 -2.53 21.47
C THR A 105 -4.98 -2.46 20.01
N TRP A 106 -5.91 -2.49 19.05
CA TRP A 106 -5.55 -2.61 17.64
C TRP A 106 -4.86 -1.34 17.10
N LEU A 107 -5.22 -0.19 17.65
CA LEU A 107 -4.65 1.11 17.33
C LEU A 107 -4.53 1.94 18.61
N THR A 108 -3.33 2.40 18.92
CA THR A 108 -3.10 3.26 20.06
C THR A 108 -2.26 4.45 19.66
N ALA A 109 -2.46 5.57 20.34
CA ALA A 109 -1.51 6.66 20.37
C ALA A 109 -1.10 6.94 21.82
N ASN A 110 0.19 6.80 22.12
CA ASN A 110 0.76 7.18 23.40
C ASN A 110 1.17 8.65 23.32
N TYR A 111 0.33 9.49 23.90
CA TYR A 111 0.60 10.92 23.98
C TYR A 111 0.31 11.48 25.37
N TRP A 112 1.06 12.51 25.75
CA TRP A 112 0.93 13.24 27.01
C TRP A 112 0.70 14.73 26.77
N GLY A 113 -0.45 15.26 27.22
CA GLY A 113 -0.71 16.71 27.23
C GLY A 113 -0.48 17.41 25.87
N GLY A 114 0.22 18.55 25.88
CA GLY A 114 0.45 19.43 24.71
C GLY A 114 1.44 18.91 23.64
N GLU A 115 1.62 17.60 23.53
CA GLU A 115 2.46 16.98 22.49
C GLU A 115 1.92 17.24 21.09
N ASN A 116 2.83 17.52 20.15
CA ASN A 116 2.50 17.88 18.78
C ASN A 116 2.39 16.63 17.89
N MET A 117 1.39 15.80 18.20
CA MET A 117 1.06 14.54 17.53
C MET A 117 -0.32 14.60 16.88
N GLY A 118 -0.63 13.64 16.01
CA GLY A 118 -1.94 13.51 15.37
C GLY A 118 -1.89 13.67 13.85
N ASN A 119 -2.97 14.22 13.28
CA ASN A 119 -3.21 14.22 11.83
C ASN A 119 -3.05 12.81 11.23
N PHE A 120 -3.54 11.81 11.95
CA PHE A 120 -3.57 10.43 11.46
C PHE A 120 -4.79 10.24 10.56
N THR A 121 -4.59 9.65 9.40
CA THR A 121 -5.69 9.22 8.52
C THR A 121 -5.83 7.71 8.65
N VAL A 122 -6.85 7.24 9.35
CA VAL A 122 -7.04 5.83 9.71
C VAL A 122 -8.32 5.32 9.07
N THR A 123 -8.19 4.61 7.95
CA THR A 123 -9.36 4.24 7.13
C THR A 123 -9.35 2.80 6.63
N GLY A 124 -10.51 2.15 6.61
CA GLY A 124 -10.67 0.84 5.95
C GLY A 124 -9.85 -0.30 6.57
N ASN A 125 -9.47 -0.21 7.85
CA ASN A 125 -8.74 -1.29 8.53
C ASN A 125 -9.71 -2.30 9.14
N TRP A 126 -9.27 -3.54 9.32
CA TRP A 126 -10.02 -4.60 9.99
C TRP A 126 -9.31 -5.04 11.26
N SER A 127 -10.04 -5.17 12.36
CA SER A 127 -9.48 -5.58 13.65
C SER A 127 -10.34 -6.62 14.35
N SER A 128 -9.71 -7.50 15.12
CA SER A 128 -10.42 -8.52 15.93
C SER A 128 -11.10 -7.95 17.18
N ASN A 129 -10.84 -6.68 17.50
CA ASN A 129 -11.44 -5.96 18.62
C ASN A 129 -11.60 -4.46 18.28
N GLY A 130 -12.44 -3.75 19.03
CA GLY A 130 -12.68 -2.32 18.85
C GLY A 130 -11.81 -1.40 19.71
N SER A 131 -10.82 -1.93 20.43
CA SER A 131 -10.04 -1.14 21.41
C SER A 131 -9.11 -0.16 20.71
N THR A 132 -9.39 1.14 20.87
CA THR A 132 -8.57 2.25 20.38
C THR A 132 -8.80 3.50 21.23
N ASN A 133 -7.76 4.32 21.40
CA ASN A 133 -7.88 5.68 21.92
C ASN A 133 -7.73 6.75 20.82
N VAL A 134 -7.46 6.34 19.58
CA VAL A 134 -7.41 7.24 18.42
C VAL A 134 -8.83 7.43 17.90
N THR A 135 -9.34 8.66 17.98
CA THR A 135 -10.72 9.01 17.62
C THR A 135 -10.77 10.05 16.49
N ASN A 136 -11.89 10.08 15.76
CA ASN A 136 -12.09 11.03 14.68
C ASN A 136 -12.19 12.47 15.21
N GLY A 137 -11.48 13.41 14.59
CA GLY A 137 -11.44 14.82 14.96
C GLY A 137 -10.41 15.16 16.05
N ASP A 138 -10.06 14.21 16.92
CA ASP A 138 -9.00 14.43 17.93
C ASP A 138 -7.67 14.72 17.24
N ARG A 139 -7.01 15.82 17.62
CA ARG A 139 -5.71 16.25 17.07
C ARG A 139 -5.63 16.25 15.52
N GLY A 140 -6.74 16.53 14.86
CA GLY A 140 -6.84 16.55 13.39
C GLY A 140 -6.88 15.16 12.74
N ASN A 141 -7.11 14.10 13.51
CA ASN A 141 -7.24 12.74 13.00
C ASN A 141 -8.52 12.60 12.16
N VAL A 142 -8.41 11.82 11.09
CA VAL A 142 -9.55 11.37 10.27
C VAL A 142 -9.66 9.86 10.45
N VAL A 143 -10.72 9.40 11.12
CA VAL A 143 -10.93 7.98 11.43
C VAL A 143 -12.28 7.55 10.88
N SER A 144 -12.31 6.66 9.88
CA SER A 144 -13.55 6.25 9.23
C SER A 144 -13.46 4.87 8.57
N GLY A 145 -14.58 4.15 8.45
CA GLY A 145 -14.64 2.90 7.70
C GLY A 145 -13.80 1.73 8.24
N ASN A 146 -13.31 1.82 9.49
CA ASN A 146 -12.63 0.70 10.15
C ASN A 146 -13.66 -0.28 10.71
N VAL A 147 -13.41 -1.59 10.58
CA VAL A 147 -14.38 -2.64 10.89
C VAL A 147 -13.83 -3.56 11.97
N THR A 148 -14.56 -3.68 13.08
CA THR A 148 -14.31 -4.72 14.07
C THR A 148 -14.98 -6.02 13.63
N VAL A 149 -14.19 -7.08 13.51
CA VAL A 149 -14.61 -8.41 13.06
C VAL A 149 -14.73 -9.34 14.26
N SER A 150 -15.92 -9.93 14.43
CA SER A 150 -16.20 -10.90 15.48
C SER A 150 -16.03 -12.34 14.96
N ASN A 151 -15.63 -13.26 15.84
CA ASN A 151 -15.57 -14.71 15.58
C ASN A 151 -14.70 -15.14 14.38
N GLY A 152 -13.72 -14.31 14.00
CA GLY A 152 -12.80 -14.62 12.89
C GLY A 152 -13.43 -14.63 11.49
N GLN A 153 -14.68 -14.14 11.34
CA GLN A 153 -15.38 -14.05 10.06
C GLN A 153 -14.91 -12.83 9.26
N TRP A 154 -13.67 -12.87 8.79
CA TRP A 154 -13.03 -11.76 8.08
C TRP A 154 -13.73 -11.48 6.72
N PRO A 155 -14.06 -10.22 6.39
CA PRO A 155 -14.56 -9.85 5.07
C PRO A 155 -13.56 -10.19 3.96
N SER A 156 -14.04 -10.34 2.72
CA SER A 156 -13.19 -10.70 1.57
C SER A 156 -11.97 -9.78 1.40
N GLY A 157 -12.13 -8.47 1.59
CA GLY A 157 -11.02 -7.51 1.56
C GLY A 157 -9.94 -7.80 2.62
N ALA A 158 -10.34 -8.13 3.84
CA ALA A 158 -9.41 -8.53 4.91
C ALA A 158 -8.73 -9.87 4.59
N GLN A 159 -9.48 -10.84 4.07
CA GLN A 159 -8.94 -12.14 3.63
C GLN A 159 -7.87 -11.95 2.53
N SER A 160 -8.13 -11.06 1.57
CA SER A 160 -7.15 -10.73 0.53
C SER A 160 -5.87 -10.11 1.11
N VAL A 161 -6.00 -9.21 2.10
CA VAL A 161 -4.83 -8.64 2.80
C VAL A 161 -4.05 -9.72 3.55
N MET A 162 -4.73 -10.57 4.32
CA MET A 162 -4.08 -11.67 5.05
C MET A 162 -3.36 -12.65 4.11
N ALA A 163 -3.96 -12.98 2.96
CA ALA A 163 -3.36 -13.89 1.98
C ALA A 163 -2.18 -13.28 1.23
N ALA A 164 -2.16 -11.96 1.04
CA ALA A 164 -1.11 -11.25 0.31
C ALA A 164 0.01 -10.71 1.22
N ALA A 165 -0.22 -10.64 2.53
CA ALA A 165 0.79 -10.24 3.50
C ALA A 165 1.98 -11.21 3.49
N GLY A 166 3.16 -10.69 3.83
CA GLY A 166 4.47 -11.37 3.75
C GLY A 166 4.55 -12.83 4.23
N PRO A 167 5.71 -13.50 4.04
CA PRO A 167 5.83 -14.96 4.11
C PRO A 167 5.29 -15.58 5.40
N GLN A 168 4.33 -16.51 5.31
CA GLN A 168 3.70 -17.16 6.47
C GLN A 168 4.24 -18.59 6.61
N GLY A 169 5.03 -18.86 7.66
CA GLY A 169 5.62 -20.18 7.89
C GLY A 169 4.58 -21.22 8.29
N GLY A 170 4.11 -22.03 7.33
CA GLY A 170 3.18 -23.15 7.54
C GLY A 170 2.54 -23.56 6.22
N SER A 171 2.63 -24.84 5.87
CA SER A 171 2.31 -25.39 4.54
C SER A 171 0.88 -25.13 4.06
N SER A 172 0.70 -24.05 3.30
CA SER A 172 0.21 -24.01 1.92
C SER A 172 0.36 -22.56 1.47
N SER A 173 1.57 -22.22 1.00
CA SER A 173 1.79 -20.93 0.36
C SER A 173 0.72 -20.71 -0.72
N PRO A 174 -0.03 -19.60 -0.76
CA PRO A 174 -0.01 -18.87 -2.00
C PRO A 174 1.44 -18.43 -2.11
N SER A 175 2.18 -18.99 -3.08
CA SER A 175 3.51 -18.49 -3.40
C SER A 175 3.50 -16.95 -3.39
N PRO A 176 4.61 -16.27 -3.06
CA PRO A 176 4.73 -14.86 -3.46
C PRO A 176 4.26 -14.76 -4.91
N PRO A 177 3.54 -13.71 -5.39
CA PRO A 177 3.25 -13.62 -6.82
C PRO A 177 4.62 -13.77 -7.48
N PRO A 178 4.85 -14.88 -8.20
CA PRO A 178 6.22 -15.37 -8.22
C PRO A 178 7.07 -14.28 -8.84
N SER A 179 8.29 -14.09 -8.34
CA SER A 179 9.34 -13.71 -9.26
C SER A 179 9.37 -14.84 -10.31
N GLY A 180 8.54 -14.73 -11.35
CA GLY A 180 8.23 -15.81 -12.29
C GLY A 180 6.74 -16.16 -12.49
N GLY A 181 5.78 -15.42 -11.91
CA GLY A 181 4.35 -15.70 -12.05
C GLY A 181 3.80 -15.14 -13.34
N THR A 182 4.04 -15.85 -14.43
CA THR A 182 3.47 -15.55 -15.72
C THR A 182 2.00 -15.94 -15.72
N ASN A 183 1.10 -14.95 -15.67
CA ASN A 183 -0.35 -15.16 -15.65
C ASN A 183 -1.03 -14.26 -16.67
N ALA A 184 -2.26 -14.59 -17.04
CA ALA A 184 -3.11 -13.65 -17.73
C ALA A 184 -3.63 -12.59 -16.76
N ILE A 185 -3.76 -11.35 -17.24
CA ILE A 185 -4.39 -10.26 -16.49
C ILE A 185 -5.71 -9.94 -17.18
N LYS A 186 -6.81 -10.32 -16.55
CA LYS A 186 -8.17 -10.23 -17.11
C LYS A 186 -8.91 -9.01 -16.57
N GLY A 187 -9.43 -8.17 -17.46
CA GLY A 187 -10.28 -7.03 -17.10
C GLY A 187 -11.65 -7.50 -16.62
N VAL A 188 -12.07 -7.01 -15.45
CA VAL A 188 -13.35 -7.38 -14.83
C VAL A 188 -14.53 -6.90 -15.67
N GLY A 189 -14.47 -5.68 -16.20
CA GLY A 189 -15.56 -5.11 -17.00
C GLY A 189 -15.79 -5.79 -18.36
N SER A 190 -14.73 -6.27 -19.01
CA SER A 190 -14.80 -6.86 -20.36
C SER A 190 -14.72 -8.38 -20.38
N GLY A 191 -14.19 -9.01 -19.33
CA GLY A 191 -13.84 -10.42 -19.32
C GLY A 191 -12.69 -10.77 -20.28
N ARG A 192 -11.94 -9.78 -20.77
CA ARG A 192 -10.85 -9.92 -21.74
C ARG A 192 -9.48 -9.69 -21.11
N CYS A 193 -8.45 -10.23 -21.73
CA CYS A 193 -7.08 -10.21 -21.22
C CYS A 193 -6.30 -8.98 -21.71
N LEU A 194 -5.41 -8.49 -20.86
CA LEU A 194 -4.34 -7.55 -21.20
C LEU A 194 -3.44 -8.21 -22.25
N ASP A 195 -3.39 -7.61 -23.43
CA ASP A 195 -2.85 -8.20 -24.64
C ASP A 195 -1.91 -7.20 -25.32
N VAL A 196 -0.76 -7.67 -25.81
CA VAL A 196 0.09 -6.88 -26.70
C VAL A 196 -0.43 -6.98 -28.13
N THR A 197 -0.75 -5.82 -28.71
CA THR A 197 -1.34 -5.73 -30.06
C THR A 197 -0.54 -6.51 -31.09
N GLY A 198 -1.20 -7.45 -31.77
CA GLY A 198 -0.60 -8.23 -32.87
C GLY A 198 0.56 -9.12 -32.43
N ALA A 199 0.67 -9.43 -31.13
CA ALA A 199 1.79 -10.12 -30.53
C ALA A 199 3.17 -9.48 -30.86
N SER A 200 3.18 -8.18 -31.13
CA SER A 200 4.39 -7.43 -31.47
C SER A 200 5.37 -7.40 -30.30
N GLN A 201 6.66 -7.53 -30.59
CA GLN A 201 7.75 -7.35 -29.62
C GLN A 201 8.50 -6.02 -29.84
N THR A 202 7.99 -5.15 -30.72
CA THR A 202 8.59 -3.85 -31.00
C THR A 202 8.23 -2.86 -29.89
N ASN A 203 9.21 -2.06 -29.45
CA ASN A 203 8.97 -0.95 -28.52
C ASN A 203 7.89 -0.02 -29.05
N GLY A 204 6.96 0.40 -28.20
CA GLY A 204 5.83 1.25 -28.60
C GLY A 204 4.59 0.48 -29.05
N ALA A 205 4.62 -0.86 -29.12
CA ALA A 205 3.40 -1.62 -29.36
C ALA A 205 2.41 -1.38 -28.20
N GLN A 206 1.23 -0.88 -28.52
CA GLN A 206 0.23 -0.51 -27.51
C GLN A 206 -0.45 -1.75 -26.93
N ALA A 207 -0.71 -1.73 -25.63
CA ALA A 207 -1.52 -2.74 -24.96
C ALA A 207 -3.01 -2.55 -25.28
N GLN A 208 -3.74 -3.64 -25.33
CA GLN A 208 -5.17 -3.68 -25.61
C GLN A 208 -5.87 -4.71 -24.72
N ILE A 209 -7.20 -4.72 -24.73
CA ILE A 209 -7.96 -5.90 -24.32
C ILE A 209 -8.26 -6.80 -25.51
N TYR A 210 -8.08 -8.10 -25.33
CA TYR A 210 -8.41 -9.12 -26.33
C TYR A 210 -8.93 -10.39 -25.66
N ASP A 211 -9.68 -11.22 -26.39
CA ASP A 211 -10.15 -12.50 -25.89
C ASP A 211 -8.98 -13.33 -25.35
N CYS A 212 -9.18 -13.89 -24.15
CA CYS A 212 -8.16 -14.68 -23.46
C CYS A 212 -7.91 -15.98 -24.22
N ASN A 213 -6.68 -16.16 -24.71
CA ASN A 213 -6.31 -17.31 -25.55
C ASN A 213 -5.02 -18.02 -25.08
N GLY A 214 -4.41 -17.53 -24.00
CA GLY A 214 -3.21 -18.14 -23.42
C GLY A 214 -1.90 -17.88 -24.18
N ALA A 215 -1.94 -17.15 -25.30
CA ALA A 215 -0.74 -16.84 -26.09
C ALA A 215 0.25 -15.96 -25.33
N ALA A 216 1.54 -16.05 -25.70
CA ALA A 216 2.64 -15.38 -25.00
C ALA A 216 2.48 -13.85 -24.87
N ASN A 217 1.72 -13.21 -25.77
CA ASN A 217 1.43 -11.78 -25.74
C ASN A 217 0.37 -11.38 -24.69
N GLN A 218 -0.23 -12.35 -23.99
CA GLN A 218 -1.16 -12.17 -22.87
C GLN A 218 -0.58 -12.67 -21.54
N GLN A 219 0.68 -13.11 -21.57
CA GLN A 219 1.35 -13.74 -20.45
C GLN A 219 2.27 -12.74 -19.75
N TRP A 220 1.85 -12.28 -18.58
CA TRP A 220 2.51 -11.21 -17.85
C TRP A 220 3.15 -11.72 -16.56
N THR A 221 4.47 -11.59 -16.47
CA THR A 221 5.27 -11.91 -15.30
C THR A 221 5.39 -10.69 -14.40
N SER A 222 4.86 -10.78 -13.17
CA SER A 222 5.14 -9.77 -12.14
C SER A 222 6.58 -9.93 -11.62
N THR A 223 7.28 -8.83 -11.34
CA THR A 223 8.64 -8.87 -10.76
C THR A 223 8.71 -8.21 -9.39
N SER A 224 9.77 -8.50 -8.62
CA SER A 224 10.05 -7.83 -7.35
C SER A 224 10.35 -6.33 -7.51
N ALA A 225 10.72 -5.89 -8.71
CA ALA A 225 10.89 -4.48 -9.06
C ALA A 225 9.55 -3.76 -9.34
N SER A 226 8.42 -4.43 -9.10
CA SER A 226 7.06 -3.97 -9.43
C SER A 226 6.82 -3.79 -10.92
N GLU A 227 7.50 -4.54 -11.78
CA GLU A 227 7.26 -4.51 -13.23
C GLU A 227 6.25 -5.59 -13.64
N LEU A 228 5.56 -5.35 -14.76
CA LEU A 228 4.80 -6.36 -15.49
C LEU A 228 5.50 -6.68 -16.79
N ARG A 229 6.18 -7.83 -16.85
CA ARG A 229 6.97 -8.24 -18.00
C ARG A 229 6.20 -9.15 -18.94
N VAL A 230 6.33 -8.94 -20.25
CA VAL A 230 5.85 -9.83 -21.31
C VAL A 230 7.05 -10.25 -22.18
N TYR A 231 7.02 -11.46 -22.71
CA TYR A 231 8.13 -12.08 -23.46
C TYR A 231 9.46 -12.19 -22.67
N GLY A 232 9.44 -11.95 -21.36
CA GLY A 232 10.60 -12.02 -20.46
C GLY A 232 11.44 -10.74 -20.39
N ASN A 233 11.44 -9.90 -21.43
CA ASN A 233 12.31 -8.71 -21.52
C ASN A 233 11.58 -7.38 -21.82
N LYS A 234 10.28 -7.39 -22.07
CA LYS A 234 9.48 -6.17 -22.28
C LYS A 234 8.65 -5.86 -21.05
N CYS A 235 8.53 -4.61 -20.68
CA CYS A 235 7.76 -4.12 -19.55
C CYS A 235 6.51 -3.37 -20.04
N LEU A 236 5.38 -3.55 -19.33
CA LEU A 236 4.22 -2.68 -19.46
C LEU A 236 4.62 -1.27 -19.05
N ASP A 237 4.37 -0.29 -19.88
CA ASP A 237 4.99 1.03 -19.80
C ASP A 237 3.96 2.13 -20.10
N VAL A 238 3.91 3.18 -19.28
CA VAL A 238 3.20 4.41 -19.61
C VAL A 238 4.07 5.25 -20.53
N ASN A 239 3.63 5.41 -21.78
CA ASN A 239 4.42 6.02 -22.85
C ASN A 239 4.96 7.40 -22.47
N GLY A 240 6.28 7.56 -22.58
CA GLY A 240 7.00 8.80 -22.26
C GLY A 240 6.94 9.20 -20.78
N GLY A 241 6.49 8.31 -19.89
CA GLY A 241 6.29 8.62 -18.47
C GLY A 241 5.23 9.68 -18.19
N SER A 242 4.29 9.88 -19.13
CA SER A 242 3.23 10.87 -18.99
C SER A 242 2.34 10.59 -17.77
N THR A 243 1.95 11.65 -17.07
CA THR A 243 1.00 11.59 -15.96
C THR A 243 -0.39 12.10 -16.34
N ALA A 244 -0.66 12.36 -17.63
CA ALA A 244 -1.95 12.83 -18.09
C ALA A 244 -2.99 11.70 -18.22
N ASN A 245 -4.27 12.01 -18.02
CA ASN A 245 -5.36 11.10 -18.36
C ASN A 245 -5.34 10.80 -19.86
N GLY A 246 -5.53 9.53 -20.22
CA GLY A 246 -5.48 9.08 -21.61
C GLY A 246 -4.07 8.80 -22.13
N ALA A 247 -3.03 8.96 -21.29
CA ALA A 247 -1.68 8.54 -21.68
C ALA A 247 -1.66 7.04 -22.02
N THR A 248 -1.04 6.71 -23.15
CA THR A 248 -1.11 5.36 -23.72
C THR A 248 -0.25 4.39 -22.93
N VAL A 249 -0.74 3.16 -22.81
CA VAL A 249 0.02 2.06 -22.19
C VAL A 249 0.57 1.16 -23.30
N ILE A 250 1.89 0.99 -23.32
CA ILE A 250 2.64 0.28 -24.36
C ILE A 250 3.52 -0.80 -23.73
N ILE A 251 4.25 -1.53 -24.56
CA ILE A 251 5.44 -2.27 -24.14
C ILE A 251 6.72 -1.55 -24.52
N TRP A 252 7.72 -1.62 -23.66
CA TRP A 252 9.06 -1.09 -23.89
C TRP A 252 10.12 -2.00 -23.29
N ASP A 253 11.38 -1.85 -23.68
CA ASP A 253 12.49 -2.50 -22.98
C ASP A 253 12.47 -2.12 -21.49
N CYS A 254 12.62 -3.12 -20.62
CA CYS A 254 12.68 -2.88 -19.18
C CYS A 254 13.90 -2.03 -18.83
N ASN A 255 13.68 -0.85 -18.23
CA ASN A 255 14.72 0.13 -17.92
C ASN A 255 14.69 0.60 -16.45
N GLY A 256 13.81 0.03 -15.62
CA GLY A 256 13.70 0.29 -14.18
C GLY A 256 13.06 1.63 -13.81
N GLN A 257 12.60 2.42 -14.79
CA GLN A 257 11.95 3.71 -14.54
C GLN A 257 10.57 3.55 -13.90
N ASN A 258 10.08 4.62 -13.25
CA ASN A 258 8.83 4.58 -12.50
C ASN A 258 7.58 4.41 -13.37
N ASN A 259 7.63 4.77 -14.66
CA ASN A 259 6.55 4.56 -15.62
C ASN A 259 6.38 3.09 -16.05
N GLN A 260 7.31 2.21 -15.65
CA GLN A 260 7.22 0.75 -15.85
C GLN A 260 6.82 0.00 -14.58
N LYS A 261 6.54 0.73 -13.49
CA LYS A 261 6.19 0.15 -12.20
C LYS A 261 4.67 0.17 -12.02
N TRP A 262 4.11 -0.98 -11.67
CA TRP A 262 2.69 -1.21 -11.53
C TRP A 262 2.37 -1.87 -10.20
N ARG A 263 1.34 -1.36 -9.51
CA ARG A 263 0.86 -1.89 -8.24
C ARG A 263 -0.53 -2.46 -8.42
N PHE A 264 -0.69 -3.75 -8.12
CA PHE A 264 -2.01 -4.35 -7.96
C PHE A 264 -2.53 -4.01 -6.58
N ASN A 265 -3.70 -3.39 -6.53
CA ASN A 265 -4.34 -3.02 -5.27
C ASN A 265 -5.44 -4.04 -4.91
N SER A 266 -5.80 -4.09 -3.63
CA SER A 266 -6.80 -5.00 -3.08
C SER A 266 -8.22 -4.74 -3.60
N ASP A 267 -8.49 -3.53 -4.12
CA ASP A 267 -9.76 -3.17 -4.77
C ASP A 267 -9.89 -3.70 -6.22
N GLY A 268 -8.87 -4.40 -6.71
CA GLY A 268 -8.78 -4.95 -8.05
C GLY A 268 -8.19 -3.97 -9.07
N THR A 269 -7.83 -2.74 -8.70
CA THR A 269 -7.20 -1.82 -9.63
C THR A 269 -5.72 -2.13 -9.86
N LEU A 270 -5.21 -1.72 -11.01
CA LEU A 270 -3.79 -1.81 -11.37
C LEU A 270 -3.25 -0.40 -11.58
N THR A 271 -2.49 0.14 -10.63
CA THR A 271 -2.02 1.53 -10.67
C THR A 271 -0.62 1.65 -11.26
N ALA A 272 -0.43 2.55 -12.23
CA ALA A 272 0.87 3.01 -12.69
C ALA A 272 1.52 3.86 -11.59
N VAL A 273 2.63 3.39 -11.02
CA VAL A 273 3.28 4.02 -9.86
C VAL A 273 3.80 5.42 -10.20
N GLY A 274 4.41 5.62 -11.37
CA GLY A 274 4.93 6.91 -11.79
C GLY A 274 3.87 8.00 -12.01
N ALA A 275 2.63 7.63 -12.31
CA ALA A 275 1.53 8.57 -12.58
C ALA A 275 0.46 8.62 -11.47
N ASN A 276 0.46 7.66 -10.55
CA ASN A 276 -0.59 7.44 -9.57
C ASN A 276 -2.00 7.36 -10.18
N LYS A 277 -2.11 6.67 -11.33
CA LYS A 277 -3.34 6.50 -12.12
C LYS A 277 -3.58 5.03 -12.44
N CYS A 278 -4.83 4.65 -12.67
CA CYS A 278 -5.24 3.27 -12.91
C CYS A 278 -5.11 2.89 -14.38
N LEU A 279 -4.72 1.65 -14.66
CA LEU A 279 -4.86 1.02 -15.98
C LEU A 279 -6.35 0.96 -16.31
N ASP A 280 -6.72 1.62 -17.40
CA ASP A 280 -8.10 1.90 -17.76
C ASP A 280 -8.40 1.36 -19.17
N VAL A 281 -9.57 0.74 -19.32
CA VAL A 281 -10.21 0.51 -20.62
C VAL A 281 -11.09 1.73 -20.95
N PRO A 282 -10.68 2.61 -21.90
CA PRO A 282 -11.37 3.87 -22.12
C PRO A 282 -12.85 3.69 -22.45
N ASN A 283 -13.67 4.60 -21.93
CA ASN A 283 -15.12 4.65 -22.15
C ASN A 283 -15.87 3.37 -21.73
N ASN A 284 -15.33 2.58 -20.80
CA ASN A 284 -15.87 1.26 -20.43
C ASN A 284 -16.09 0.31 -21.63
N ALA A 285 -15.34 0.49 -22.71
CA ALA A 285 -15.47 -0.35 -23.89
C ALA A 285 -15.12 -1.81 -23.56
N THR A 286 -15.75 -2.74 -24.27
CA THR A 286 -15.54 -4.18 -24.03
C THR A 286 -15.02 -4.90 -25.26
N ALA A 287 -14.99 -4.28 -26.43
CA ALA A 287 -14.61 -4.93 -27.68
C ALA A 287 -13.12 -5.31 -27.75
N ASN A 288 -12.81 -6.40 -28.44
CA ASN A 288 -11.45 -6.78 -28.82
C ASN A 288 -10.74 -5.62 -29.51
N GLY A 289 -9.48 -5.41 -29.16
CA GLY A 289 -8.63 -4.38 -29.77
C GLY A 289 -8.77 -3.00 -29.13
N THR A 290 -9.65 -2.84 -28.14
CA THR A 290 -9.74 -1.59 -27.37
C THR A 290 -8.40 -1.31 -26.69
N LYS A 291 -7.81 -0.16 -27.01
CA LYS A 291 -6.50 0.25 -26.52
C LYS A 291 -6.55 0.74 -25.09
N LEU A 292 -5.51 0.39 -24.33
CA LEU A 292 -5.40 0.77 -22.93
C LEU A 292 -4.70 2.10 -22.74
N ALA A 293 -5.11 2.78 -21.68
CA ALA A 293 -4.56 4.04 -21.21
C ALA A 293 -4.47 4.03 -19.69
N ILE A 294 -3.88 5.09 -19.13
CA ILE A 294 -4.05 5.40 -17.71
C ILE A 294 -5.10 6.50 -17.52
N TRP A 295 -5.84 6.41 -16.43
CA TRP A 295 -6.83 7.41 -16.04
C TRP A 295 -6.91 7.55 -14.52
N ASP A 296 -7.47 8.66 -14.03
CA ASP A 296 -7.81 8.79 -12.62
C ASP A 296 -8.62 7.59 -12.13
N CYS A 297 -8.20 7.02 -11.01
CA CYS A 297 -8.86 5.88 -10.41
C CYS A 297 -10.28 6.29 -9.96
N ASN A 298 -11.30 5.70 -10.57
CA ASN A 298 -12.70 6.07 -10.40
C ASN A 298 -13.59 4.93 -9.88
N GLY A 299 -13.02 3.75 -9.63
CA GLY A 299 -13.72 2.58 -9.09
C GLY A 299 -14.58 1.82 -10.12
N GLY A 300 -14.60 2.25 -11.38
CA GLY A 300 -15.31 1.59 -12.47
C GLY A 300 -14.76 0.19 -12.78
N SER A 301 -15.61 -0.69 -13.31
CA SER A 301 -15.23 -2.07 -13.67
C SER A 301 -14.20 -2.13 -14.80
N ASN A 302 -14.10 -1.07 -15.63
CA ASN A 302 -13.09 -0.92 -16.67
C ASN A 302 -11.67 -0.64 -16.14
N GLN A 303 -11.53 -0.39 -14.84
CA GLN A 303 -10.25 -0.19 -14.15
C GLN A 303 -9.90 -1.35 -13.21
N ARG A 304 -10.72 -2.40 -13.18
CA ARG A 304 -10.51 -3.57 -12.32
C ARG A 304 -10.00 -4.75 -13.11
N TRP A 305 -9.06 -5.47 -12.53
CA TRP A 305 -8.26 -6.51 -13.15
C TRP A 305 -8.06 -7.67 -12.17
N THR A 306 -8.09 -8.90 -12.69
CA THR A 306 -7.81 -10.12 -11.95
C THR A 306 -6.66 -10.87 -12.60
N ARG A 307 -5.82 -11.54 -11.80
CA ARG A 307 -4.80 -12.47 -12.30
C ARG A 307 -5.45 -13.86 -12.43
N THR A 308 -5.28 -14.52 -13.57
CA THR A 308 -5.87 -15.83 -13.87
C THR A 308 -4.89 -16.73 -14.59
#